data_AF-A0AAV0WV29-F1
#
_entry.id   AF-A0AAV0WV29-F1
#
_cell.length_a   1.000
_cell.length_b   1.000
_cell.length_c   1.000
_cell.angle_alpha   90.00
_cell.angle_beta   90.00
_cell.angle_gamma   90.00
#
_symmetry.space_group_name_H-M   'P 1'
#
loop_
_entity.id
_entity.type
_entity.pdbx_description
1 polymer ?
#
loop_
_entity_poly.entity_id
_entity_poly.type
_entity_poly.pdbx_seq_one_letter_code
_entity_poly.pdbx_strand_id
1 'polypeptide(L)'
;MCARGLFSQWKQPIFFDFDYDMSVTILNNAIKKLHDVGFLVVAFVSDMGPKNRGLHKKLDITPTKPYFENPSIPGEKVFCFADTPHLLKLIRNHLLDNDLILADGQVINRKPLDKLVEIQTAQLKPGWKLSKTLLDVKGSERQNVKAAARVLSANTAKAILFVGDNQLFNGTGAENCYKITSDFIQMVNDWFDIHNSNNQFGPHPAFGKDLDKQIDLLKKMSSIIENLRVNKHCSMLPFQHGILISNSSLIQLLPYLQVKIFPVV
;
A
#
# COMPACT_ATOMS: atom_id res chain seq x y z
N MET A 1 -10.49 -13.57 12.88
CA MET A 1 -10.63 -13.46 11.41
C MET A 1 -12.08 -13.18 11.06
N CYS A 2 -12.32 -12.41 10.01
CA CYS A 2 -13.65 -12.03 9.53
C CYS A 2 -13.77 -12.39 8.05
N ALA A 3 -14.91 -12.94 7.63
CA ALA A 3 -15.31 -12.99 6.24
C ALA A 3 -15.95 -11.65 5.84
N ARG A 4 -15.75 -11.24 4.59
CA ARG A 4 -16.36 -10.02 4.02
C ARG A 4 -16.79 -10.33 2.59
N GLY A 5 -17.99 -9.91 2.23
CA GLY A 5 -18.48 -10.01 0.85
C GLY A 5 -17.67 -9.12 -0.10
N LEU A 6 -17.27 -9.68 -1.25
CA LEU A 6 -16.57 -8.92 -2.30
C LEU A 6 -17.55 -8.16 -3.20
N PHE A 7 -18.65 -8.81 -3.61
CA PHE A 7 -19.70 -8.23 -4.47
C PHE A 7 -20.95 -7.81 -3.69
N SER A 8 -20.96 -7.99 -2.37
CA SER A 8 -22.10 -7.65 -1.51
C SER A 8 -21.64 -7.11 -0.16
N GLN A 9 -22.43 -6.21 0.43
CA GLN A 9 -22.06 -5.51 1.67
C GLN A 9 -22.42 -6.33 2.91
N TRP A 10 -21.58 -7.29 3.27
CA TRP A 10 -21.70 -8.02 4.53
C TRP A 10 -20.33 -8.35 5.12
N LYS A 11 -20.31 -8.58 6.44
CA LYS A 11 -19.12 -9.03 7.16
C LYS A 11 -19.54 -9.90 8.35
N GLN A 12 -18.77 -10.93 8.66
CA GLN A 12 -19.03 -11.81 9.80
C GLN A 12 -17.72 -12.33 10.40
N PRO A 13 -17.51 -12.23 11.73
CA PRO A 13 -16.43 -12.94 12.41
C PRO A 13 -16.60 -14.45 12.26
N ILE A 14 -15.55 -15.15 11.79
CA ILE A 14 -15.59 -16.61 11.52
C ILE A 14 -14.55 -17.40 12.32
N PHE A 15 -13.61 -16.72 12.95
CA PHE A 15 -12.60 -17.34 13.80
C PHE A 15 -12.18 -16.35 14.89
N PHE A 16 -12.09 -16.83 16.11
CA PHE A 16 -11.71 -16.10 17.30
C PHE A 16 -10.91 -17.04 18.20
N ASP A 17 -9.81 -16.53 18.74
CA ASP A 17 -8.94 -17.26 19.65
C ASP A 17 -8.11 -16.26 20.47
N PHE A 18 -7.44 -16.74 21.52
CA PHE A 18 -6.60 -15.94 22.41
C PHE A 18 -5.14 -16.36 22.30
N ASP A 19 -4.24 -15.39 22.11
CA ASP A 19 -2.78 -15.60 22.00
C ASP A 19 -2.37 -16.73 21.04
N TYR A 20 -3.16 -16.91 19.98
CA TYR A 20 -2.96 -17.96 18.99
C TYR A 20 -2.51 -17.39 17.66
N ASP A 21 -1.46 -17.98 17.09
CA ASP A 21 -0.92 -17.55 15.81
C ASP A 21 -1.74 -18.10 14.63
N MET A 22 -1.99 -17.25 13.64
CA MET A 22 -2.60 -17.72 12.39
C MET A 22 -1.71 -18.75 11.72
N SER A 23 -2.26 -19.95 11.50
CA SER A 23 -1.56 -21.06 10.88
C SER A 23 -2.21 -21.45 9.54
N VAL A 24 -1.46 -22.18 8.71
CA VAL A 24 -1.99 -22.74 7.45
C VAL A 24 -3.21 -23.60 7.73
N THR A 25 -3.18 -24.40 8.79
CA THR A 25 -4.30 -25.26 9.19
C THR A 25 -5.55 -24.46 9.55
N ILE A 26 -5.42 -23.38 10.33
CA ILE A 26 -6.56 -22.52 10.70
C ILE A 26 -7.13 -21.84 9.46
N LEU A 27 -6.28 -21.25 8.63
CA LEU A 27 -6.70 -20.58 7.40
C LEU A 27 -7.43 -21.55 6.46
N ASN A 28 -6.83 -22.73 6.21
CA ASN A 28 -7.42 -23.73 5.34
C ASN A 28 -8.74 -24.27 5.89
N ASN A 29 -8.84 -24.51 7.19
CA ASN A 29 -10.08 -24.95 7.82
C ASN A 29 -11.19 -23.91 7.71
N ALA A 30 -10.87 -22.62 7.84
CA ALA A 30 -11.85 -21.56 7.67
C ALA A 30 -12.33 -21.44 6.21
N ILE A 31 -11.41 -21.56 5.24
CA ILE A 31 -11.76 -21.57 3.81
C ILE A 31 -12.65 -22.78 3.49
N LYS A 32 -12.31 -23.97 4.03
CA LYS A 32 -13.13 -25.18 3.88
C LYS A 32 -14.54 -25.01 4.42
N LYS A 33 -14.69 -24.52 5.65
CA LYS A 33 -16.01 -24.27 6.25
C LYS A 33 -16.83 -23.24 5.47
N LEU A 34 -16.21 -22.19 4.94
CA LEU A 34 -16.90 -21.23 4.09
C LEU A 34 -17.36 -21.87 2.78
N HIS A 35 -16.52 -22.70 2.18
CA HIS A 35 -16.86 -23.47 0.98
C HIS A 35 -18.03 -24.42 1.21
N ASP A 36 -18.04 -25.15 2.33
CA ASP A 36 -19.11 -26.10 2.68
C ASP A 36 -20.49 -25.42 2.81
N VAL A 37 -20.51 -24.11 3.14
CA VAL A 37 -21.72 -23.29 3.22
C VAL A 37 -22.06 -22.60 1.88
N GLY A 38 -21.24 -22.81 0.85
CA GLY A 38 -21.45 -22.30 -0.52
C GLY A 38 -20.73 -20.99 -0.83
N PHE A 39 -19.82 -20.51 0.02
CA PHE A 39 -19.02 -19.31 -0.26
C PHE A 39 -17.69 -19.63 -0.93
N LEU A 40 -17.37 -18.92 -2.01
CA LEU A 40 -16.06 -18.96 -2.65
C LEU A 40 -15.12 -17.93 -2.02
N VAL A 41 -14.05 -18.39 -1.37
CA VAL A 41 -12.97 -17.52 -0.90
C VAL A 41 -11.94 -17.35 -2.02
N VAL A 42 -11.82 -16.12 -2.53
CA VAL A 42 -10.89 -15.79 -3.62
C VAL A 42 -9.64 -15.04 -3.14
N ALA A 43 -9.65 -14.50 -1.92
CA ALA A 43 -8.54 -13.75 -1.38
C ALA A 43 -8.53 -13.75 0.16
N PHE A 44 -7.36 -13.53 0.74
CA PHE A 44 -7.19 -13.19 2.15
C PHE A 44 -6.30 -11.95 2.32
N VAL A 45 -6.52 -11.21 3.40
CA VAL A 45 -5.78 -9.99 3.73
C VAL A 45 -5.13 -10.17 5.09
N SER A 46 -3.85 -9.79 5.21
CA SER A 46 -3.10 -9.80 6.47
C SER A 46 -2.12 -8.63 6.55
N ASP A 47 -1.64 -8.28 7.74
CA ASP A 47 -0.52 -7.34 7.84
C ASP A 47 0.82 -8.02 7.48
N MET A 48 1.90 -7.25 7.44
CA MET A 48 3.26 -7.76 7.19
C MET A 48 4.04 -8.06 8.48
N GLY A 49 3.34 -8.35 9.58
CA GLY A 49 3.94 -8.74 10.85
C GLY A 49 4.75 -10.04 10.74
N PRO A 50 5.75 -10.29 11.61
CA PRO A 50 6.63 -11.46 11.50
C PRO A 50 5.89 -12.81 11.42
N LYS A 51 4.83 -12.97 12.20
CA LYS A 51 4.00 -14.19 12.24
C LYS A 51 3.25 -14.41 10.91
N ASN A 52 2.61 -13.36 10.37
CA ASN A 52 1.93 -13.40 9.08
C ASN A 52 2.90 -13.62 7.91
N ARG A 53 4.12 -13.07 7.97
CA ARG A 53 5.17 -13.41 6.99
C ARG A 53 5.60 -14.86 7.06
N GLY A 54 5.65 -15.44 8.27
CA GLY A 54 5.86 -16.87 8.46
C GLY A 54 4.76 -17.71 7.79
N LEU A 55 3.50 -17.28 7.89
CA LEU A 55 2.38 -17.88 7.17
C LEU A 55 2.52 -17.76 5.65
N HIS A 56 2.85 -16.57 5.14
CA HIS A 56 3.07 -16.35 3.69
C HIS A 56 4.14 -17.28 3.14
N LYS A 57 5.25 -17.45 3.87
CA LYS A 57 6.33 -18.36 3.49
C LYS A 57 5.85 -19.83 3.44
N LYS A 58 5.04 -20.27 4.41
CA LYS A 58 4.49 -21.64 4.43
C LYS A 58 3.47 -21.90 3.31
N LEU A 59 2.89 -20.85 2.75
CA LEU A 59 1.96 -20.89 1.62
C LEU A 59 2.66 -20.64 0.26
N ASP A 60 4.00 -20.55 0.26
CA ASP A 60 4.82 -20.22 -0.91
C ASP A 60 4.38 -18.94 -1.65
N ILE A 61 3.96 -17.93 -0.89
CA ILE A 61 3.54 -16.63 -1.44
C ILE A 61 4.78 -15.81 -1.80
N THR A 62 4.83 -15.38 -3.06
CA THR A 62 5.86 -14.49 -3.59
C THR A 62 5.23 -13.41 -4.47
N PRO A 63 5.94 -12.34 -4.83
CA PRO A 63 5.44 -11.37 -5.81
C PRO A 63 5.05 -11.98 -7.17
N THR A 64 5.71 -13.06 -7.59
CA THR A 64 5.41 -13.74 -8.87
C THR A 64 4.28 -14.76 -8.73
N LYS A 65 4.13 -15.37 -7.55
CA LYS A 65 3.05 -16.30 -7.20
C LYS A 65 2.33 -15.77 -5.95
N PRO A 66 1.45 -14.75 -6.08
CA PRO A 66 0.86 -14.08 -4.93
C PRO A 66 -0.43 -14.77 -4.48
N TYR A 67 -0.53 -16.08 -4.66
CA TYR A 67 -1.68 -16.90 -4.33
C TYR A 67 -1.23 -18.32 -3.94
N PHE A 68 -2.11 -19.03 -3.24
CA PHE A 68 -1.99 -20.47 -3.03
C PHE A 68 -3.24 -21.18 -3.54
N GLU A 69 -3.18 -22.52 -3.64
CA GLU A 69 -4.29 -23.32 -4.12
C GLU A 69 -5.41 -23.39 -3.08
N ASN A 70 -6.67 -23.30 -3.53
CA ASN A 70 -7.82 -23.39 -2.65
C ASN A 70 -7.89 -24.79 -2.02
N PRO A 71 -7.98 -24.90 -0.69
CA PRO A 71 -7.95 -26.18 0.01
C PRO A 71 -9.20 -27.05 -0.17
N SER A 72 -10.26 -26.53 -0.81
CA SER A 72 -11.49 -27.24 -1.13
C SER A 72 -11.73 -27.46 -2.61
N ILE A 73 -11.11 -26.66 -3.48
CA ILE A 73 -11.35 -26.70 -4.93
C ILE A 73 -10.02 -26.77 -5.69
N PRO A 74 -9.64 -27.96 -6.19
CA PRO A 74 -8.40 -28.13 -6.94
C PRO A 74 -8.29 -27.17 -8.13
N GLY A 75 -7.11 -26.58 -8.32
CA GLY A 75 -6.82 -25.61 -9.38
C GLY A 75 -7.36 -24.20 -9.16
N GLU A 76 -8.20 -23.96 -8.14
CA GLU A 76 -8.64 -22.61 -7.77
C GLU A 76 -7.61 -21.89 -6.91
N LYS A 77 -7.65 -20.55 -6.93
CA LYS A 77 -6.63 -19.71 -6.32
C LYS A 77 -7.22 -18.87 -5.20
N VAL A 78 -6.45 -18.73 -4.13
CA VAL A 78 -6.72 -17.77 -3.05
C VAL A 78 -5.58 -16.76 -3.01
N PHE A 79 -5.88 -15.53 -3.44
CA PHE A 79 -4.89 -14.45 -3.56
C PHE A 79 -4.54 -13.84 -2.20
N CYS A 80 -3.26 -13.54 -1.99
CA CYS A 80 -2.75 -12.91 -0.80
C CYS A 80 -2.66 -11.39 -0.98
N PHE A 81 -3.23 -10.63 -0.06
CA PHE A 81 -3.05 -9.18 0.00
C PHE A 81 -2.45 -8.77 1.34
N ALA A 82 -1.60 -7.76 1.31
CA ALA A 82 -1.18 -7.05 2.50
C ALA A 82 -2.18 -5.93 2.81
N ASP A 83 -2.34 -5.58 4.09
CA ASP A 83 -3.16 -4.45 4.52
C ASP A 83 -2.58 -3.12 4.01
N THR A 84 -3.16 -2.59 2.92
CA THR A 84 -2.69 -1.37 2.24
C THR A 84 -2.65 -0.13 3.16
N PRO A 85 -3.69 0.17 3.98
CA PRO A 85 -3.59 1.17 5.03
C PRO A 85 -2.38 1.01 5.96
N HIS A 86 -2.01 -0.21 6.33
CA HIS A 86 -0.82 -0.47 7.13
C HIS A 86 0.46 -0.18 6.33
N LEU A 87 0.52 -0.61 5.07
CA LEU A 87 1.66 -0.31 4.17
C LEU A 87 1.88 1.20 3.99
N LEU A 88 0.82 1.99 3.82
CA LEU A 88 0.90 3.45 3.71
C LEU A 88 1.55 4.07 4.96
N LYS A 89 1.21 3.59 6.15
CA LYS A 89 1.85 4.02 7.39
C LYS A 89 3.33 3.68 7.43
N LEU A 90 3.72 2.50 6.96
CA LEU A 90 5.12 2.09 6.91
C LEU A 90 5.92 2.93 5.91
N ILE A 91 5.37 3.21 4.71
CA ILE A 91 6.00 4.14 3.75
C ILE A 91 6.24 5.49 4.42
N ARG A 92 5.21 6.05 5.07
CA ARG A 92 5.34 7.32 5.79
C ARG A 92 6.42 7.26 6.86
N ASN A 93 6.39 6.24 7.72
CA ASN A 93 7.36 6.13 8.81
C ASN A 93 8.80 6.04 8.26
N HIS A 94 9.03 5.22 7.23
CA HIS A 94 10.35 5.10 6.61
C HIS A 94 10.80 6.42 5.97
N LEU A 95 9.91 7.15 5.29
CA LEU A 95 10.21 8.47 4.72
C LEU A 95 10.60 9.51 5.79
N LEU A 96 9.95 9.47 6.96
CA LEU A 96 10.22 10.42 8.05
C LEU A 96 11.45 10.07 8.90
N ASP A 97 11.82 8.80 8.94
CA ASP A 97 12.92 8.32 9.78
C ASP A 97 14.22 8.11 9.01
N ASN A 98 14.15 7.91 7.69
CA ASN A 98 15.27 7.45 6.88
C ASN A 98 15.30 8.13 5.51
N ASP A 99 16.47 8.05 4.88
CA ASP A 99 16.61 8.27 3.45
C ASP A 99 16.13 7.03 2.68
N LEU A 100 15.33 7.25 1.63
CA LEU A 100 14.95 6.23 0.66
C LEU A 100 15.79 6.44 -0.59
N ILE A 101 16.59 5.42 -0.92
CA ILE A 101 17.58 5.48 -2.00
C ILE A 101 17.01 4.72 -3.20
N LEU A 102 16.89 5.40 -4.33
CA LEU A 102 16.45 4.82 -5.59
C LEU A 102 17.58 4.08 -6.30
N ALA A 103 17.21 3.32 -7.34
CA ALA A 103 18.15 2.51 -8.12
C ALA A 103 19.27 3.32 -8.77
N ASP A 104 18.97 4.56 -9.17
CA ASP A 104 19.89 5.51 -9.79
C ASP A 104 20.70 6.32 -8.76
N GLY A 105 20.54 6.02 -7.47
CA GLY A 105 21.22 6.70 -6.37
C GLY A 105 20.54 8.00 -5.91
N GLN A 106 19.43 8.42 -6.52
CA GLN A 106 18.66 9.56 -6.03
C GLN A 106 18.09 9.29 -4.63
N VAL A 107 18.08 10.32 -3.80
CA VAL A 107 17.65 10.23 -2.40
C VAL A 107 16.35 10.98 -2.19
N ILE A 108 15.34 10.26 -1.71
CA ILE A 108 14.08 10.81 -1.21
C ILE A 108 14.17 10.87 0.32
N ASN A 109 13.86 12.02 0.92
CA ASN A 109 13.92 12.18 2.36
C ASN A 109 12.93 13.21 2.89
N ARG A 110 12.90 13.39 4.21
CA ARG A 110 11.97 14.31 4.90
C ARG A 110 12.24 15.80 4.68
N LYS A 111 13.40 16.22 4.17
CA LYS A 111 13.79 17.65 4.13
C LYS A 111 12.77 18.54 3.41
N PRO A 112 12.24 18.18 2.22
CA PRO A 112 11.23 19.00 1.56
C PRO A 112 9.93 19.13 2.36
N LEU A 113 9.56 18.11 3.14
CA LEU A 113 8.39 18.17 4.03
C LEU A 113 8.63 19.11 5.21
N ASP A 114 9.79 19.03 5.86
CA ASP A 114 10.15 19.92 6.96
C ASP A 114 10.17 21.38 6.49
N LYS A 115 10.83 21.65 5.36
CA LYS A 115 10.93 22.99 4.79
C LYS A 115 9.60 23.52 4.28
N LEU A 116 8.74 22.65 3.74
CA LEU A 116 7.38 23.05 3.39
C LEU A 116 6.61 23.56 4.62
N VAL A 117 6.74 22.90 5.78
CA VAL A 117 6.08 23.35 7.02
C VAL A 117 6.68 24.66 7.53
N GLU A 118 8.00 24.85 7.45
CA GLU A 118 8.69 26.07 7.89
C GLU A 118 8.33 27.32 7.06
N ILE A 119 8.16 27.17 5.75
CA ILE A 119 7.85 28.29 4.83
C ILE A 119 6.40 28.79 4.99
N GLN A 120 5.53 28.04 5.65
CA GLN A 120 4.14 28.43 5.83
C GLN A 120 4.03 29.66 6.74
N THR A 121 3.56 30.77 6.17
CA THR A 121 3.28 32.02 6.90
C THR A 121 1.76 32.27 7.01
N ALA A 122 1.35 33.37 7.62
CA ALA A 122 -0.06 33.78 7.61
C ALA A 122 -0.58 34.05 6.18
N GLN A 123 0.29 34.49 5.27
CA GLN A 123 -0.05 34.94 3.91
C GLN A 123 0.15 33.85 2.84
N LEU A 124 1.10 32.91 3.06
CA LEU A 124 1.43 31.84 2.11
C LEU A 124 1.39 30.48 2.82
N LYS A 125 0.39 29.65 2.50
CA LYS A 125 0.19 28.31 3.10
C LYS A 125 0.05 27.20 2.04
N PRO A 126 1.07 26.97 1.20
CA PRO A 126 1.01 25.99 0.11
C PRO A 126 0.73 24.57 0.65
N GLY A 127 1.28 24.23 1.81
CA GLY A 127 1.05 22.97 2.51
C GLY A 127 0.02 23.05 3.64
N TRP A 128 -1.02 23.89 3.59
CA TRP A 128 -1.91 24.16 4.75
C TRP A 128 -2.49 22.93 5.49
N LYS A 129 -2.57 21.76 4.85
CA LYS A 129 -3.00 20.49 5.47
C LYS A 129 -1.86 19.76 6.21
N LEU A 130 -0.62 20.20 6.07
CA LEU A 130 0.59 19.70 6.69
C LEU A 130 0.96 20.61 7.87
N SER A 131 1.43 19.97 8.95
CA SER A 131 1.84 20.63 10.18
C SER A 131 2.98 19.85 10.81
N LYS A 132 3.76 20.49 11.67
CA LYS A 132 4.89 19.85 12.34
C LYS A 132 4.48 18.59 13.11
N THR A 133 3.30 18.57 13.73
CA THR A 133 2.77 17.41 14.45
C THR A 133 2.45 16.20 13.55
N LEU A 134 2.27 16.41 12.23
CA LEU A 134 2.11 15.30 11.27
C LEU A 134 3.44 14.68 10.85
N LEU A 135 4.56 15.39 11.06
CA LEU A 135 5.91 14.94 10.75
C LEU A 135 6.62 14.38 12.00
N ASP A 136 6.46 15.02 13.15
CA ASP A 136 7.13 14.62 14.39
C ASP A 136 6.34 13.55 15.18
N VAL A 137 5.91 12.50 14.49
CA VAL A 137 5.05 11.45 15.06
C VAL A 137 5.80 10.47 15.96
N LYS A 138 5.26 10.20 17.15
CA LYS A 138 5.85 9.29 18.16
C LYS A 138 4.86 8.24 18.64
N GLY A 139 5.38 7.07 19.05
CA GLY A 139 4.59 6.02 19.69
C GLY A 139 3.32 5.65 18.90
N SER A 140 2.16 5.75 19.56
CA SER A 140 0.86 5.39 18.98
C SER A 140 0.42 6.27 17.80
N GLU A 141 0.93 7.51 17.67
CA GLU A 141 0.61 8.39 16.53
C GLU A 141 1.09 7.82 15.20
N ARG A 142 2.12 6.95 15.24
CA ARG A 142 2.61 6.22 14.07
C ARG A 142 1.57 5.27 13.49
N GLN A 143 0.54 4.91 14.26
CA GLN A 143 -0.54 4.02 13.85
C GLN A 143 -1.71 4.74 13.16
N ASN A 144 -1.70 6.08 13.09
CA ASN A 144 -2.78 6.85 12.48
C ASN A 144 -2.67 6.89 10.94
N VAL A 145 -3.54 6.12 10.27
CA VAL A 145 -3.61 6.04 8.80
C VAL A 145 -4.00 7.38 8.18
N LYS A 146 -4.96 8.11 8.78
CA LYS A 146 -5.42 9.40 8.25
C LYS A 146 -4.30 10.44 8.25
N ALA A 147 -3.43 10.42 9.27
CA ALA A 147 -2.23 11.26 9.29
C ALA A 147 -1.26 10.87 8.17
N ALA A 148 -1.00 9.57 7.97
CA ALA A 148 -0.13 9.11 6.89
C ALA A 148 -0.65 9.51 5.50
N ALA A 149 -1.95 9.33 5.23
CA ALA A 149 -2.57 9.73 3.97
C ALA A 149 -2.52 11.25 3.72
N ARG A 150 -2.56 12.08 4.78
CA ARG A 150 -2.40 13.53 4.65
C ARG A 150 -0.96 13.91 4.26
N VAL A 151 0.03 13.27 4.86
CA VAL A 151 1.45 13.50 4.52
C VAL A 151 1.70 13.05 3.07
N LEU A 152 1.27 11.85 2.72
CA LEU A 152 1.50 11.22 1.42
C LEU A 152 0.38 11.54 0.40
N SER A 153 -0.04 12.82 0.33
CA SER A 153 -1.15 13.24 -0.54
C SER A 153 -0.68 13.96 -1.80
N ALA A 154 -1.50 13.92 -2.86
CA ALA A 154 -1.27 14.70 -4.08
C ALA A 154 -1.12 16.22 -3.81
N ASN A 155 -1.84 16.75 -2.81
CA ASN A 155 -1.70 18.15 -2.42
C ASN A 155 -0.33 18.44 -1.81
N THR A 156 0.21 17.51 -1.00
CA THR A 156 1.55 17.65 -0.43
C THR A 156 2.61 17.60 -1.53
N ALA A 157 2.50 16.66 -2.48
CA ALA A 157 3.41 16.59 -3.64
C ALA A 157 3.41 17.91 -4.42
N LYS A 158 2.22 18.39 -4.84
CA LYS A 158 2.08 19.66 -5.57
C LYS A 158 2.63 20.85 -4.80
N ALA A 159 2.44 20.90 -3.48
CA ALA A 159 2.97 21.97 -2.65
C ALA A 159 4.51 21.95 -2.58
N ILE A 160 5.12 20.77 -2.45
CA ILE A 160 6.60 20.61 -2.52
C ILE A 160 7.11 21.08 -3.87
N LEU A 161 6.49 20.62 -4.97
CA LEU A 161 6.90 20.99 -6.33
C LEU A 161 6.78 22.50 -6.55
N PHE A 162 5.65 23.11 -6.18
CA PHE A 162 5.42 24.54 -6.31
C PHE A 162 6.46 25.36 -5.55
N VAL A 163 6.74 25.02 -4.29
CA VAL A 163 7.71 25.75 -3.45
C VAL A 163 9.12 25.61 -4.02
N GLY A 164 9.50 24.42 -4.48
CA GLY A 164 10.80 24.17 -5.07
C GLY A 164 11.01 24.84 -6.43
N ASP A 165 10.02 24.79 -7.34
CA ASP A 165 10.11 25.45 -8.65
C ASP A 165 10.13 26.98 -8.52
N ASN A 166 9.54 27.54 -7.46
CA ASN A 166 9.65 28.96 -7.12
C ASN A 166 10.91 29.29 -6.30
N GLN A 167 11.89 28.38 -6.23
CA GLN A 167 13.20 28.59 -5.60
C GLN A 167 13.16 28.91 -4.09
N LEU A 168 12.04 28.61 -3.42
CA LEU A 168 11.87 28.88 -1.99
C LEU A 168 12.61 27.87 -1.10
N PHE A 169 13.18 26.82 -1.68
CA PHE A 169 14.06 25.87 -1.00
C PHE A 169 15.56 26.23 -1.11
N ASN A 170 15.96 27.29 -1.81
CA ASN A 170 17.38 27.60 -2.02
C ASN A 170 18.17 27.73 -0.71
N GLY A 171 19.29 27.02 -0.60
CA GLY A 171 20.17 27.06 0.56
C GLY A 171 19.67 26.25 1.76
N THR A 172 18.62 25.45 1.59
CA THR A 172 18.03 24.64 2.69
C THR A 172 18.45 23.17 2.65
N GLY A 173 19.08 22.75 1.56
CA GLY A 173 19.36 21.36 1.21
C GLY A 173 18.16 20.60 0.62
N ALA A 174 16.93 21.12 0.71
CA ALA A 174 15.74 20.50 0.12
C ALA A 174 15.65 20.68 -1.40
N GLU A 175 16.31 21.71 -1.94
CA GLU A 175 16.46 21.98 -3.37
C GLU A 175 17.08 20.80 -4.14
N ASN A 176 17.84 19.96 -3.45
CA ASN A 176 18.53 18.80 -4.04
C ASN A 176 17.61 17.59 -4.27
N CYS A 177 16.47 17.50 -3.58
CA CYS A 177 15.61 16.31 -3.62
C CYS A 177 14.10 16.59 -3.70
N TYR A 178 13.67 17.85 -3.80
CA TYR A 178 12.24 18.18 -3.77
C TYR A 178 11.46 17.55 -4.93
N LYS A 179 12.02 17.53 -6.16
CA LYS A 179 11.34 16.95 -7.33
C LYS A 179 11.09 15.46 -7.13
N ILE A 180 12.14 14.70 -6.83
CA ILE A 180 12.02 13.26 -6.64
C ILE A 180 11.14 12.90 -5.43
N THR A 181 11.19 13.71 -4.36
CA THR A 181 10.32 13.54 -3.18
C THR A 181 8.86 13.82 -3.53
N SER A 182 8.58 14.88 -4.29
CA SER A 182 7.23 15.18 -4.79
C SER A 182 6.70 14.04 -5.67
N ASP A 183 7.49 13.58 -6.64
CA ASP A 183 7.10 12.51 -7.57
C ASP A 183 6.83 11.20 -6.84
N PHE A 184 7.66 10.86 -5.85
CA PHE A 184 7.43 9.71 -4.99
C PHE A 184 6.14 9.82 -4.17
N ILE A 185 5.88 10.98 -3.54
CA ILE A 185 4.65 11.20 -2.78
C ILE A 185 3.42 11.11 -3.68
N GLN A 186 3.49 11.67 -4.90
CA GLN A 186 2.41 11.58 -5.89
C GLN A 186 2.16 10.12 -6.31
N MET A 187 3.22 9.37 -6.61
CA MET A 187 3.14 7.94 -6.94
C MET A 187 2.48 7.13 -5.82
N VAL A 188 2.85 7.40 -4.56
CA VAL A 188 2.27 6.72 -3.40
C VAL A 188 0.80 7.10 -3.19
N ASN A 189 0.43 8.37 -3.39
CA ASN A 189 -0.97 8.81 -3.34
C ASN A 189 -1.81 8.01 -4.35
N ASP A 190 -1.38 8.01 -5.61
CA ASP A 190 -2.16 7.42 -6.70
C ASP A 190 -2.22 5.89 -6.59
N TRP A 191 -1.12 5.27 -6.13
CA TRP A 191 -1.11 3.85 -5.77
C TRP A 191 -2.12 3.52 -4.66
N PHE A 192 -2.17 4.34 -3.60
CA PHE A 192 -3.09 4.14 -2.49
C PHE A 192 -4.55 4.32 -2.93
N ASP A 193 -4.83 5.29 -3.80
CA ASP A 193 -6.16 5.54 -4.35
C ASP A 193 -6.68 4.36 -5.17
N ILE A 194 -5.82 3.66 -5.93
CA ILE A 194 -6.19 2.41 -6.62
C ILE A 194 -6.61 1.33 -5.61
N HIS A 195 -5.80 1.10 -4.58
CA HIS A 195 -6.03 0.05 -3.57
C HIS A 195 -7.16 0.37 -2.58
N ASN A 196 -7.63 1.62 -2.52
CA ASN A 196 -8.63 2.08 -1.56
C ASN A 196 -9.83 2.77 -2.24
N SER A 197 -10.05 2.52 -3.52
CA SER A 197 -11.20 3.03 -4.26
C SER A 197 -12.52 2.47 -3.70
N ASN A 198 -13.53 3.34 -3.57
CA ASN A 198 -14.86 2.98 -3.05
C ASN A 198 -16.01 3.40 -3.98
N ASN A 199 -15.70 4.07 -5.09
CA ASN A 199 -16.66 4.51 -6.08
C ASN A 199 -16.19 4.09 -7.47
N GLN A 200 -17.08 3.42 -8.20
CA GLN A 200 -16.82 2.93 -9.54
C GLN A 200 -16.41 4.05 -10.52
N PHE A 201 -17.03 5.22 -10.42
CA PHE A 201 -16.83 6.35 -11.33
C PHE A 201 -16.45 7.64 -10.59
N GLY A 202 -15.85 7.50 -9.41
CA GLY A 202 -15.36 8.63 -8.64
C GLY A 202 -14.11 9.27 -9.25
N PRO A 203 -13.57 10.31 -8.61
CA PRO A 203 -12.28 10.91 -8.99
C PRO A 203 -11.14 9.89 -9.05
N HIS A 204 -11.23 8.85 -8.23
CA HIS A 204 -10.36 7.68 -8.23
C HIS A 204 -11.23 6.46 -8.55
N PRO A 205 -11.37 6.10 -9.84
CA PRO A 205 -12.28 5.05 -10.26
C PRO A 205 -11.79 3.67 -9.80
N ALA A 206 -12.73 2.74 -9.65
CA ALA A 206 -12.44 1.37 -9.25
C ALA A 206 -11.43 0.69 -10.19
N PHE A 207 -10.64 -0.25 -9.66
CA PHE A 207 -9.71 -1.05 -10.46
C PHE A 207 -10.48 -1.80 -11.56
N GLY A 208 -10.01 -1.69 -12.81
CA GLY A 208 -10.68 -2.23 -14.00
C GLY A 208 -11.42 -1.20 -14.86
N LYS A 209 -11.50 0.07 -14.44
CA LYS A 209 -12.16 1.12 -15.23
C LYS A 209 -11.23 1.89 -16.15
N ASP A 210 -10.01 2.16 -15.71
CA ASP A 210 -8.93 2.69 -16.55
C ASP A 210 -7.75 1.72 -16.46
N LEU A 211 -8.01 0.47 -16.88
CA LEU A 211 -7.20 -0.69 -16.53
C LEU A 211 -5.75 -0.54 -16.97
N ASP A 212 -5.50 -0.04 -18.18
CA ASP A 212 -4.14 0.12 -18.70
C ASP A 212 -3.34 1.12 -17.86
N LYS A 213 -3.92 2.29 -17.52
CA LYS A 213 -3.25 3.28 -16.68
C LYS A 213 -3.07 2.79 -15.24
N GLN A 214 -4.07 2.10 -14.70
CA GLN A 214 -4.00 1.53 -13.36
C GLN A 214 -2.91 0.46 -13.27
N ILE A 215 -2.82 -0.45 -14.24
CA ILE A 215 -1.77 -1.47 -14.32
C ILE A 215 -0.40 -0.83 -14.50
N ASP A 216 -0.26 0.16 -15.40
CA ASP A 216 1.00 0.87 -15.61
C ASP A 216 1.48 1.54 -14.31
N LEU A 217 0.57 2.19 -13.56
CA LEU A 217 0.89 2.78 -12.26
C LEU A 217 1.34 1.72 -11.25
N LEU A 218 0.62 0.59 -11.13
CA LEU A 218 1.00 -0.50 -10.23
C LEU A 218 2.37 -1.09 -10.60
N LYS A 219 2.68 -1.24 -11.90
CA LYS A 219 3.98 -1.72 -12.39
C LYS A 219 5.10 -0.73 -12.09
N LYS A 220 4.88 0.57 -12.31
CA LYS A 220 5.82 1.64 -11.96
C LYS A 220 6.12 1.64 -10.47
N MET A 221 5.08 1.59 -9.63
CA MET A 221 5.24 1.49 -8.18
C MET A 221 6.03 0.23 -7.78
N SER A 222 5.73 -0.93 -8.38
CA SER A 222 6.49 -2.16 -8.12
C SER A 222 7.97 -2.03 -8.50
N SER A 223 8.28 -1.48 -9.67
CA SER A 223 9.66 -1.27 -10.13
C SER A 223 10.46 -0.35 -9.19
N ILE A 224 9.83 0.75 -8.73
CA ILE A 224 10.43 1.65 -7.74
C ILE A 224 10.70 0.88 -6.45
N ILE A 225 9.70 0.19 -5.91
CA ILE A 225 9.78 -0.47 -4.59
C ILE A 225 10.75 -1.64 -4.57
N GLU A 226 10.88 -2.39 -5.67
CA GLU A 226 11.82 -3.51 -5.80
C GLU A 226 13.28 -3.06 -5.67
N ASN A 227 13.59 -1.89 -6.24
CA ASN A 227 14.95 -1.36 -6.28
C ASN A 227 15.24 -0.35 -5.17
N LEU A 228 14.21 0.20 -4.52
CA LEU A 228 14.36 1.14 -3.41
C LEU A 228 15.05 0.48 -2.21
N ARG A 229 15.95 1.21 -1.56
CA ARG A 229 16.60 0.80 -0.31
C ARG A 229 16.36 1.84 0.77
N VAL A 230 16.15 1.35 1.99
CA VAL A 230 15.93 2.22 3.16
C VAL A 230 17.26 2.37 3.89
N ASN A 231 17.87 3.55 3.79
CA ASN A 231 19.16 3.85 4.41
C ASN A 231 20.21 2.76 4.09
N LYS A 232 20.89 2.22 5.11
CA LYS A 232 21.93 1.17 4.96
C LYS A 232 21.38 -0.24 4.78
N HIS A 233 20.06 -0.44 4.72
CA HIS A 233 19.51 -1.78 4.51
C HIS A 233 19.78 -2.25 3.09
N CYS A 234 20.56 -3.33 2.94
CA CYS A 234 20.86 -3.92 1.64
C CYS A 234 19.73 -4.82 1.11
N SER A 235 18.84 -5.28 1.99
CA SER A 235 17.71 -6.16 1.66
C SER A 235 16.37 -5.41 1.71
N MET A 236 15.39 -5.95 0.98
CA MET A 236 14.02 -5.43 1.02
C MET A 236 13.39 -5.64 2.40
N LEU A 237 12.74 -4.60 2.89
CA LEU A 237 11.96 -4.63 4.12
C LEU A 237 10.58 -5.27 3.90
N PRO A 238 9.88 -5.69 4.98
CA PRO A 238 8.55 -6.29 4.91
C PRO A 238 7.51 -5.49 4.11
N PHE A 239 7.50 -4.15 4.23
CA PHE A 239 6.52 -3.32 3.53
C PHE A 239 6.71 -3.38 2.01
N GLN A 240 7.96 -3.48 1.54
CA GLN A 240 8.27 -3.58 0.12
C GLN A 240 7.69 -4.87 -0.46
N HIS A 241 7.90 -6.00 0.22
CA HIS A 241 7.28 -7.28 -0.15
C HIS A 241 5.76 -7.20 -0.16
N GLY A 242 5.15 -6.55 0.85
CA GLY A 242 3.69 -6.40 0.92
C GLY A 242 3.11 -5.60 -0.25
N ILE A 243 3.80 -4.54 -0.68
CA ILE A 243 3.40 -3.76 -1.87
C ILE A 243 3.51 -4.62 -3.13
N LEU A 244 4.62 -5.31 -3.33
CA LEU A 244 4.85 -6.15 -4.51
C LEU A 244 3.82 -7.28 -4.62
N ILE A 245 3.55 -7.97 -3.51
CA ILE A 245 2.52 -9.02 -3.42
C ILE A 245 1.14 -8.45 -3.74
N SER A 246 0.75 -7.32 -3.11
CA SER A 246 -0.59 -6.76 -3.28
C SER A 246 -0.83 -6.22 -4.69
N ASN A 247 0.18 -5.61 -5.31
CA ASN A 247 0.11 -5.15 -6.71
C ASN A 247 -0.08 -6.34 -7.66
N SER A 248 0.74 -7.39 -7.50
CA SER A 248 0.65 -8.61 -8.31
C SER A 248 -0.69 -9.32 -8.12
N SER A 249 -1.15 -9.45 -6.87
CA SER A 249 -2.47 -10.00 -6.55
C SER A 249 -3.61 -9.23 -7.20
N LEU A 250 -3.59 -7.89 -7.14
CA LEU A 250 -4.66 -7.08 -7.74
C LEU A 250 -4.72 -7.26 -9.26
N ILE A 251 -3.55 -7.23 -9.93
CA ILE A 251 -3.43 -7.42 -11.37
C ILE A 251 -3.91 -8.81 -11.81
N GLN A 252 -3.62 -9.85 -11.02
CA GLN A 252 -3.98 -11.22 -11.36
C GLN A 252 -5.41 -11.61 -10.94
N LEU A 253 -5.93 -11.02 -9.86
CA LEU A 253 -7.26 -11.34 -9.33
C LEU A 253 -8.37 -10.89 -10.29
N LEU A 254 -8.28 -9.68 -10.86
CA LEU A 254 -9.33 -9.17 -11.76
C LEU A 254 -9.62 -10.11 -12.96
N PRO A 255 -8.64 -10.51 -13.79
CA PRO A 255 -8.90 -11.44 -14.90
C PRO A 255 -9.33 -12.82 -14.40
N TYR A 256 -8.82 -13.27 -13.25
CA TYR A 256 -9.27 -14.52 -12.63
C TYR A 256 -10.76 -14.48 -12.27
N LEU A 257 -11.24 -13.38 -11.68
CA LEU A 257 -12.65 -13.19 -11.35
C LEU A 257 -13.53 -13.05 -12.59
N GLN A 258 -13.05 -12.39 -13.65
CA GLN A 258 -13.78 -12.28 -14.91
C GLN A 258 -14.06 -13.66 -15.52
N VAL A 259 -13.06 -14.55 -15.55
CA VAL A 259 -13.25 -15.92 -16.06
C VAL A 259 -14.19 -16.74 -15.16
N LYS A 260 -14.08 -16.59 -13.83
CA LYS A 260 -14.77 -17.47 -12.87
C LYS A 260 -16.20 -17.07 -12.56
N ILE A 261 -16.47 -15.77 -12.43
CA ILE A 261 -17.74 -15.26 -11.88
C ILE A 261 -18.58 -14.62 -12.98
N PHE A 262 -17.96 -14.08 -14.02
CA PHE A 262 -18.63 -13.46 -15.15
C PHE A 262 -18.21 -14.14 -16.46
N PRO A 263 -18.45 -15.47 -16.61
CA PRO A 263 -18.14 -16.12 -17.88
C PRO A 263 -18.85 -15.36 -19.00
N VAL A 264 -18.06 -14.84 -19.94
CA VAL A 264 -18.60 -14.20 -21.13
C VAL A 264 -19.39 -15.28 -21.87
N VAL A 265 -20.71 -15.11 -21.91
CA VAL A 265 -21.63 -15.95 -22.70
C VAL A 265 -21.39 -15.69 -24.17
#